data_AF-A0A9Y3VA03-F1
#
_entry.id   AF-A0A9Y3VA03-F1
#
_cell.length_a   1.000
_cell.length_b   1.000
_cell.length_c   1.000
_cell.angle_alpha   90.00
_cell.angle_beta   90.00
_cell.angle_gamma   90.00
#
_symmetry.space_group_name_H-M   'P 1'
#
loop_
_entity.id
_entity.type
_entity.pdbx_description
1 polymer ?
#
loop_
_entity_poly.entity_id
_entity_poly.type
_entity_poly.pdbx_seq_one_letter_code
_entity_poly.pdbx_strand_id
1 'polypeptide(L)'
;MANARSGSLATILFLFMSSAALHKGAAQDPVVSQNLVTDNVTVVEGEMAIISCRVKNNDDSVIQLLNPNRQTIYFRDMRPLKDSRFQLVNFSDNELRVSLSNVSLSDEGRYVCQLYTDPPQEAYAEITVLIPPGNPIIEARDEVLSEGNETEMTCTAMSSKPAAIIRWMKGDKELPGKPKVELTYDKMYTVTSRLTFTVSKEDDGVPVICIVDHPAVKDFQAQKYLEVQYKPEVKIVVEFPQGLTREGENLELSCKFRGKPEPQRVNWLKVDDDVPSHAVITGADLYIENLNKSYNGTYRCVASNSIGEAYDDYTLYVYDSRAGEGAPRTVDHAVIGGVVAVVVFAMLCLLIVLGRYFARHKGTYFTHEAKGADDAADADTAIINAEGGHTNSDEKKEYYI
;
A
#
# COMPACT_ATOMS: atom_id res chain seq x y z
N MET A 1 86.96 -54.41 -52.80
CA MET A 1 88.03 -54.51 -51.78
C MET A 1 88.59 -53.13 -51.52
N ALA A 2 89.03 -52.88 -50.29
CA ALA A 2 88.91 -51.62 -49.57
C ALA A 2 89.94 -50.50 -49.92
N ASN A 3 89.58 -49.32 -49.38
CA ASN A 3 90.44 -48.26 -48.81
C ASN A 3 90.87 -47.04 -49.66
N ALA A 4 90.14 -45.95 -49.41
CA ALA A 4 90.52 -44.78 -48.60
C ALA A 4 91.83 -44.03 -48.94
N ARG A 5 91.66 -42.73 -49.22
CA ARG A 5 92.72 -41.71 -49.20
C ARG A 5 92.14 -40.33 -48.91
N SER A 6 92.99 -39.50 -48.29
CA SER A 6 92.97 -38.02 -48.32
C SER A 6 91.89 -37.33 -47.48
N GLY A 7 92.11 -36.19 -46.83
CA GLY A 7 93.19 -35.20 -46.92
C GLY A 7 92.62 -33.85 -46.46
N SER A 8 93.42 -33.10 -45.71
CA SER A 8 93.13 -31.79 -45.13
C SER A 8 92.93 -30.69 -46.19
N LEU A 9 92.01 -29.73 -45.96
CA LEU A 9 92.28 -28.28 -45.89
C LEU A 9 91.03 -27.39 -46.06
N ALA A 10 91.07 -26.27 -45.33
CA ALA A 10 90.54 -24.94 -45.62
C ALA A 10 89.01 -24.72 -45.68
N THR A 11 88.52 -24.10 -44.61
CA THR A 11 87.23 -23.40 -44.51
C THR A 11 87.23 -22.16 -45.41
N ILE A 12 86.34 -22.14 -46.42
CA ILE A 12 85.98 -20.95 -47.19
C ILE A 12 84.46 -20.76 -47.03
N LEU A 13 84.09 -19.62 -46.44
CA LEU A 13 82.70 -19.17 -46.29
C LEU A 13 82.08 -18.91 -47.68
N PHE A 14 81.00 -19.62 -48.01
CA PHE A 14 80.09 -19.25 -49.09
C PHE A 14 78.81 -18.66 -48.50
N LEU A 15 78.60 -17.37 -48.76
CA LEU A 15 77.32 -16.69 -48.59
C LEU A 15 76.36 -17.16 -49.69
N PHE A 16 75.36 -17.97 -49.34
CA PHE A 16 74.19 -18.18 -50.19
C PHE A 16 73.05 -17.29 -49.70
N MET A 17 72.71 -16.28 -50.51
CA MET A 17 71.45 -15.56 -50.40
C MET A 17 70.32 -16.49 -50.85
N SER A 18 69.47 -16.92 -49.91
CA SER A 18 68.16 -17.48 -50.23
C SER A 18 67.11 -16.38 -50.07
N SER A 19 66.44 -16.08 -51.18
CA SER A 19 65.30 -15.17 -51.27
C SER A 19 64.17 -15.63 -50.34
N ALA A 20 63.89 -14.83 -49.30
CA ALA A 20 62.73 -14.99 -48.46
C ALA A 20 61.47 -14.66 -49.28
N ALA A 21 60.76 -15.69 -49.74
CA ALA A 21 59.39 -15.52 -50.23
C ALA A 21 58.50 -15.18 -49.04
N LEU A 22 58.09 -13.92 -48.97
CA LEU A 22 57.12 -13.40 -48.01
C LEU A 22 55.78 -14.11 -48.26
N HIS A 23 55.47 -15.17 -47.53
CA HIS A 23 54.08 -15.61 -47.39
C HIS A 23 53.35 -14.48 -46.67
N LYS A 24 52.55 -13.71 -47.42
CA LYS A 24 51.56 -12.81 -46.85
C LYS A 24 50.67 -13.69 -45.97
N GLY A 25 50.83 -13.60 -44.66
CA GLY A 25 49.84 -14.12 -43.72
C GLY A 25 48.51 -13.54 -44.15
N ALA A 26 47.56 -14.41 -44.49
CA ALA A 26 46.18 -14.00 -44.62
C ALA A 26 45.83 -13.27 -43.32
N ALA A 27 45.31 -12.05 -43.45
CA ALA A 27 44.73 -11.37 -42.31
C ALA A 27 43.68 -12.34 -41.74
N GLN A 28 43.91 -12.82 -40.53
CA GLN A 28 42.92 -13.60 -39.81
C GLN A 28 41.74 -12.66 -39.60
N ASP A 29 40.65 -12.85 -40.34
CA ASP A 29 39.39 -12.19 -40.02
C ASP A 29 39.11 -12.44 -38.53
N PRO A 30 38.68 -11.42 -37.76
CA PRO A 30 38.45 -11.59 -36.34
C PRO A 30 37.44 -12.74 -36.16
N VAL A 31 37.89 -13.83 -35.54
CA VAL A 31 37.02 -14.98 -35.24
C VAL A 31 35.95 -14.47 -34.30
N VAL A 32 34.75 -14.23 -34.85
CA VAL A 32 33.60 -13.80 -34.06
C VAL A 32 33.18 -14.99 -33.23
N SER A 33 33.46 -14.94 -31.92
CA SER A 33 33.11 -16.04 -31.01
C SER A 33 31.60 -16.24 -30.95
N GLN A 34 31.16 -17.48 -31.13
CA GLN A 34 29.78 -17.88 -30.90
C GLN A 34 29.40 -17.70 -29.43
N ASN A 35 28.13 -17.36 -29.20
CA ASN A 35 27.60 -17.18 -27.86
C ASN A 35 26.28 -17.94 -27.73
N LEU A 36 26.32 -19.07 -27.02
CA LEU A 36 25.15 -19.87 -26.65
C LEU A 36 24.49 -19.31 -25.38
N VAL A 37 23.19 -19.03 -25.45
CA VAL A 37 22.38 -18.54 -24.33
C VAL A 37 21.06 -19.29 -24.22
N THR A 38 20.53 -19.34 -23.00
CA THR A 38 19.20 -19.86 -22.66
C THR A 38 18.74 -19.19 -21.36
N ASP A 39 17.44 -19.23 -21.08
CA ASP A 39 16.84 -18.58 -19.91
C ASP A 39 16.22 -19.62 -18.97
N ASN A 40 16.11 -19.27 -17.69
CA ASN A 40 15.35 -20.05 -16.73
C ASN A 40 13.85 -19.98 -17.04
N VAL A 41 13.15 -21.07 -16.73
CA VAL A 41 11.71 -21.20 -17.01
C VAL A 41 10.97 -21.50 -15.72
N THR A 42 10.02 -20.65 -15.38
CA THR A 42 9.09 -20.87 -14.28
C THR A 42 7.72 -21.18 -14.86
N VAL A 43 7.09 -22.28 -14.44
CA VAL A 43 5.84 -22.78 -15.04
C VAL A 43 4.95 -23.35 -13.94
N VAL A 44 3.63 -23.20 -14.08
CA VAL A 44 2.67 -23.82 -13.16
C VAL A 44 2.51 -25.29 -13.52
N GLU A 45 2.35 -26.16 -12.52
CA GLU A 45 2.12 -27.59 -12.74
C GLU A 45 0.95 -27.84 -13.71
N GLY A 46 1.14 -28.79 -14.62
CA GLY A 46 0.19 -29.14 -15.68
C GLY A 46 0.25 -28.23 -16.92
N GLU A 47 0.86 -27.05 -16.81
CA GLU A 47 1.02 -26.14 -17.96
C GLU A 47 2.18 -26.56 -18.89
N MET A 48 2.42 -25.76 -19.92
CA MET A 48 3.47 -25.98 -20.91
C MET A 48 4.68 -25.08 -20.61
N ALA A 49 5.87 -25.67 -20.52
CA ALA A 49 7.14 -24.94 -20.51
C ALA A 49 7.75 -24.84 -21.92
N ILE A 50 8.52 -23.79 -22.18
CA ILE A 50 9.26 -23.61 -23.44
C ILE A 50 10.74 -23.37 -23.11
N ILE A 51 11.61 -24.24 -23.62
CA ILE A 51 13.06 -24.12 -23.52
C ILE A 51 13.58 -23.62 -24.88
N SER A 52 14.38 -22.55 -24.88
CA SER A 52 14.92 -21.92 -26.09
C SER A 52 16.44 -21.77 -25.97
N CYS A 53 17.17 -22.63 -26.68
CA CYS A 53 18.61 -22.52 -26.85
C CYS A 53 18.89 -21.61 -28.04
N ARG A 54 19.61 -20.50 -27.83
CA ARG A 54 19.87 -19.49 -28.87
C ARG A 54 21.36 -19.26 -29.03
N VAL A 55 21.84 -19.16 -30.26
CA VAL A 55 23.25 -18.93 -30.58
C VAL A 55 23.38 -17.64 -31.38
N LYS A 56 24.31 -16.77 -30.98
CA LYS A 56 24.70 -15.61 -31.79
C LYS A 56 25.91 -15.96 -32.65
N ASN A 57 25.88 -15.52 -33.91
CA ASN A 57 26.93 -15.74 -34.91
C ASN A 57 27.23 -17.22 -35.15
N ASN A 58 26.18 -18.07 -35.23
CA ASN A 58 26.40 -19.49 -35.46
C ASN A 58 27.03 -19.73 -36.84
N ASP A 59 28.00 -20.64 -36.92
CA ASP A 59 28.72 -21.04 -38.13
C ASP A 59 28.27 -22.44 -38.62
N ASP A 60 26.98 -22.73 -38.46
CA ASP A 60 26.36 -24.04 -38.66
C ASP A 60 26.74 -25.10 -37.61
N SER A 61 27.34 -24.68 -36.49
CA SER A 61 27.55 -25.53 -35.32
C SER A 61 26.22 -26.09 -34.78
N VAL A 62 26.25 -27.35 -34.31
CA VAL A 62 25.03 -28.10 -33.96
C VAL A 62 24.58 -27.79 -32.53
N ILE A 63 23.29 -27.49 -32.37
CA ILE A 63 22.63 -27.31 -31.07
C ILE A 63 21.98 -28.63 -30.62
N GLN A 64 22.19 -28.97 -29.35
CA GLN A 64 21.58 -30.11 -28.66
C GLN A 64 20.94 -29.64 -27.35
N LEU A 65 19.79 -30.20 -27.02
CA LEU A 65 19.12 -30.02 -25.74
C LEU A 65 19.14 -31.33 -24.95
N LEU A 66 19.62 -31.26 -23.71
CA LEU A 66 19.72 -32.37 -22.77
C LEU A 66 18.82 -32.13 -21.55
N ASN A 67 18.23 -33.20 -21.03
CA ASN A 67 17.49 -33.16 -19.76
C ASN A 67 18.44 -33.15 -18.54
N PRO A 68 17.92 -32.99 -17.31
CA PRO A 68 18.76 -32.98 -16.10
C PRO A 68 19.62 -34.24 -15.90
N ASN A 69 19.21 -35.38 -16.46
CA ASN A 69 19.96 -36.65 -16.44
C ASN A 69 20.97 -36.76 -17.60
N ARG A 70 21.24 -35.67 -18.34
CA ARG A 70 22.08 -35.62 -19.54
C ARG A 70 21.67 -36.58 -20.66
N GLN A 71 20.37 -36.89 -20.76
CA GLN A 71 19.81 -37.61 -21.91
C GLN A 71 19.43 -36.61 -23.00
N THR A 72 19.66 -36.98 -24.26
CA THR A 72 19.38 -36.10 -25.41
C THR A 72 17.89 -36.01 -25.67
N ILE A 73 17.31 -34.83 -25.43
CA ILE A 73 15.92 -34.52 -25.78
C ILE A 73 15.85 -34.27 -27.28
N TYR A 74 16.63 -33.30 -27.77
CA TYR A 74 16.74 -32.97 -29.18
C TYR A 74 18.20 -32.83 -29.60
N PHE A 75 18.52 -33.32 -30.80
CA PHE A 75 19.77 -33.08 -31.50
C PHE A 75 19.39 -32.58 -32.88
N ARG A 76 19.63 -31.28 -33.16
CA ARG A 76 18.98 -30.58 -34.27
C ARG A 76 17.45 -30.70 -34.16
N ASP A 77 16.77 -31.16 -35.21
CA ASP A 77 15.33 -31.40 -35.31
C ASP A 77 14.91 -32.84 -34.91
N MET A 78 15.88 -33.72 -34.62
CA MET A 78 15.59 -35.10 -34.23
C MET A 78 15.36 -35.20 -32.72
N ARG A 79 14.36 -36.00 -32.29
CA ARG A 79 14.04 -36.30 -30.88
C ARG A 79 14.44 -37.75 -30.50
N PRO A 80 15.67 -38.01 -29.98
CA PRO A 80 16.06 -39.35 -29.55
C PRO A 80 15.32 -39.84 -28.29
N LEU A 81 14.98 -38.94 -27.37
CA LEU A 81 14.24 -39.28 -26.16
C LEU A 81 12.79 -39.69 -26.50
N LYS A 82 12.35 -40.84 -25.99
CA LYS A 82 10.99 -41.38 -26.21
C LYS A 82 9.94 -40.79 -25.27
N ASP A 83 10.12 -39.54 -24.83
CA ASP A 83 9.10 -38.81 -24.08
C ASP A 83 8.33 -37.91 -25.06
N SER A 84 7.06 -38.23 -25.30
CA SER A 84 6.21 -37.52 -26.25
C SER A 84 5.75 -36.15 -25.76
N ARG A 85 6.02 -35.77 -24.51
CA ARG A 85 5.68 -34.45 -23.97
C ARG A 85 6.60 -33.34 -24.48
N PHE A 86 7.84 -33.70 -24.87
CA PHE A 86 8.76 -32.77 -25.53
C PHE A 86 8.42 -32.67 -27.01
N GLN A 87 8.09 -31.49 -27.52
CA GLN A 87 7.75 -31.27 -28.92
C GLN A 87 8.58 -30.12 -29.50
N LEU A 88 8.98 -30.26 -30.76
CA LEU A 88 9.76 -29.25 -31.45
C LEU A 88 8.84 -28.07 -31.79
N VAL A 89 9.19 -26.89 -31.31
CA VAL A 89 8.44 -25.64 -31.60
C VAL A 89 9.09 -24.93 -32.79
N ASN A 90 10.41 -24.76 -32.74
CA ASN A 90 11.17 -24.13 -33.81
C ASN A 90 12.59 -24.71 -33.87
N PHE A 91 13.12 -24.83 -35.08
CA PHE A 91 14.52 -25.18 -35.30
C PHE A 91 15.09 -24.36 -36.46
N SER A 92 16.24 -23.75 -36.22
CA SER A 92 17.07 -23.04 -37.19
C SER A 92 18.53 -23.16 -36.79
N ASP A 93 19.45 -22.66 -37.61
CA ASP A 93 20.87 -22.67 -37.26
C ASP A 93 21.14 -21.86 -35.98
N ASN A 94 20.35 -20.84 -35.66
CA ASN A 94 20.58 -19.99 -34.48
C ASN A 94 19.67 -20.32 -33.28
N GLU A 95 18.69 -21.22 -33.42
CA GLU A 95 17.73 -21.50 -32.35
C GLU A 95 17.22 -22.95 -32.38
N LEU A 96 17.24 -23.60 -31.20
CA LEU A 96 16.50 -24.82 -30.91
C LEU A 96 15.47 -24.51 -29.82
N ARG A 97 14.18 -24.53 -30.19
CA ARG A 97 13.05 -24.23 -29.29
C ARG A 97 12.15 -25.43 -29.13
N VAL A 98 11.97 -25.88 -27.89
CA VAL A 98 11.26 -27.11 -27.53
C VAL A 98 10.23 -26.82 -26.46
N SER A 99 9.00 -27.30 -26.64
CA SER A 99 7.95 -27.25 -25.62
C SER A 99 7.92 -28.54 -24.82
N LEU A 100 7.68 -28.44 -23.51
CA LEU A 100 7.36 -29.55 -22.63
C LEU A 100 5.93 -29.37 -22.14
N SER A 101 5.02 -30.26 -22.54
CA SER A 101 3.61 -30.23 -22.13
C SER A 101 3.37 -31.01 -20.83
N ASN A 102 2.34 -30.63 -20.05
CA ASN A 102 1.96 -31.32 -18.83
C ASN A 102 3.15 -31.47 -17.88
N VAL A 103 3.73 -30.33 -17.51
CA VAL A 103 4.89 -30.25 -16.63
C VAL A 103 4.52 -30.73 -15.24
N SER A 104 5.36 -31.54 -14.62
CA SER A 104 5.21 -31.99 -13.23
C SER A 104 6.48 -31.72 -12.41
N LEU A 105 6.39 -31.91 -11.09
CA LEU A 105 7.55 -31.77 -10.18
C LEU A 105 8.78 -32.60 -10.58
N SER A 106 8.59 -33.74 -11.28
CA SER A 106 9.70 -34.58 -11.72
C SER A 106 10.49 -34.00 -12.89
N ASP A 107 9.93 -33.01 -13.59
CA ASP A 107 10.59 -32.33 -14.71
C ASP A 107 11.52 -31.19 -14.27
N GLU A 108 11.50 -30.84 -12.98
CA GLU A 108 12.37 -29.81 -12.45
C GLU A 108 13.85 -30.14 -12.60
N GLY A 109 14.63 -29.07 -12.74
CA GLY A 109 16.07 -29.14 -12.69
C GLY A 109 16.73 -28.42 -13.84
N ARG A 110 18.03 -28.67 -13.96
CA ARG A 110 18.91 -27.99 -14.89
C ARG A 110 18.98 -28.70 -16.23
N TYR A 111 18.33 -28.13 -17.23
CA TYR A 111 18.45 -28.53 -18.63
C TYR A 111 19.69 -27.91 -19.25
N VAL A 112 20.30 -28.61 -20.21
CA VAL A 112 21.57 -28.19 -20.81
C VAL A 112 21.37 -27.99 -22.31
N CYS A 113 21.55 -26.75 -22.75
CA CYS A 113 21.81 -26.44 -24.14
C CYS A 113 23.31 -26.68 -24.39
N GLN A 114 23.65 -27.52 -25.35
CA GLN A 114 25.02 -27.77 -25.75
C GLN A 114 25.21 -27.39 -27.22
N LEU A 115 26.28 -26.64 -27.51
CA LEU A 115 26.70 -26.25 -28.84
C LEU A 115 28.00 -26.97 -29.19
N TYR A 116 28.00 -27.66 -30.32
CA TYR A 116 29.11 -28.50 -30.77
C TYR A 116 30.19 -27.67 -31.49
N THR A 117 30.98 -26.96 -30.70
CA THR A 117 32.21 -26.25 -31.09
C THR A 117 33.45 -26.94 -30.53
N ASP A 118 34.65 -26.47 -30.89
CA ASP A 118 35.91 -26.86 -30.25
C ASP A 118 36.53 -25.65 -29.52
N PRO A 119 36.45 -25.56 -28.18
CA PRO A 119 35.78 -26.48 -27.25
C PRO A 119 34.25 -26.34 -27.26
N PRO A 120 33.48 -27.36 -26.79
CA PRO A 120 32.02 -27.26 -26.69
C PRO A 120 31.56 -26.16 -25.75
N GLN A 121 30.46 -25.48 -26.10
CA GLN A 121 29.81 -24.52 -25.20
C GLN A 121 28.57 -25.15 -24.55
N GLU A 122 28.35 -24.87 -23.26
CA GLU A 122 27.13 -25.24 -22.54
C GLU A 122 26.45 -23.98 -21.99
N ALA A 123 25.11 -23.94 -22.07
CA ALA A 123 24.27 -22.98 -21.38
C ALA A 123 23.16 -23.73 -20.62
N TYR A 124 22.75 -23.19 -19.48
CA TYR A 124 21.88 -23.89 -18.53
C TYR A 124 20.54 -23.18 -18.38
N ALA A 125 19.45 -23.93 -18.49
CA ALA A 125 18.10 -23.47 -18.17
C ALA A 125 17.59 -24.23 -16.95
N GLU A 126 17.29 -23.53 -15.87
CA GLU A 126 16.63 -24.12 -14.71
C GLU A 126 15.10 -24.08 -14.91
N ILE A 127 14.45 -25.25 -14.90
CA ILE A 127 12.99 -25.34 -14.85
C ILE A 127 12.54 -25.41 -13.40
N THR A 128 11.76 -24.41 -12.97
CA THR A 128 11.11 -24.34 -11.66
C THR A 128 9.60 -24.52 -11.82
N VAL A 129 9.03 -25.49 -11.11
CA VAL A 129 7.59 -25.79 -11.15
C VAL A 129 6.90 -25.15 -9.95
N LEU A 130 5.89 -24.34 -10.24
CA LEU A 130 5.02 -23.72 -9.25
C LEU A 130 3.79 -24.58 -9.01
N ILE A 131 3.43 -24.74 -7.73
CA ILE A 131 2.18 -25.40 -7.33
C ILE A 131 1.32 -24.34 -6.63
N PRO A 132 0.16 -23.95 -7.19
CA PRO A 132 -0.70 -22.96 -6.57
C PRO A 132 -1.26 -23.50 -5.25
N PRO A 133 -1.43 -22.65 -4.22
CA PRO A 133 -2.08 -23.06 -2.98
C PRO A 133 -3.53 -23.48 -3.24
N GLY A 134 -4.05 -24.40 -2.42
CA GLY A 134 -5.49 -24.60 -2.29
C GLY A 134 -6.21 -23.35 -1.78
N ASN A 135 -7.53 -23.27 -1.98
CA ASN A 135 -8.35 -22.14 -1.53
C ASN A 135 -8.08 -21.82 -0.06
N PRO A 136 -7.77 -20.55 0.30
CA PRO A 136 -7.56 -20.18 1.69
C PRO A 136 -8.83 -20.42 2.50
N ILE A 137 -8.65 -20.92 3.71
CA ILE A 137 -9.74 -21.18 4.65
C ILE A 137 -9.47 -20.36 5.91
N ILE A 138 -10.46 -19.55 6.31
CA ILE A 138 -10.44 -18.83 7.59
C ILE A 138 -11.29 -19.62 8.60
N GLU A 139 -10.68 -20.03 9.70
CA GLU A 139 -11.33 -20.63 10.84
C GLU A 139 -11.31 -19.61 12.00
N ALA A 140 -12.45 -19.39 12.62
CA ALA A 140 -12.55 -18.55 13.81
C ALA A 140 -12.79 -19.43 15.02
N ARG A 141 -12.21 -19.08 16.17
CA ARG A 141 -12.47 -19.79 17.43
C ARG A 141 -13.94 -19.72 17.83
N ASP A 142 -14.56 -18.57 17.63
CA ASP A 142 -15.94 -18.27 17.98
C ASP A 142 -16.65 -17.68 16.75
N GLU A 143 -17.89 -18.11 16.49
CA GLU A 143 -18.70 -17.59 15.37
C GLU A 143 -19.31 -16.22 15.70
N VAL A 144 -19.69 -16.03 16.97
CA VAL A 144 -20.27 -14.79 17.48
C VAL A 144 -19.35 -14.23 18.55
N LEU A 145 -18.99 -12.96 18.39
CA LEU A 145 -18.03 -12.26 19.23
C LEU A 145 -18.75 -11.34 20.22
N SER A 146 -18.12 -11.02 21.34
CA SER A 146 -18.62 -10.00 22.27
C SER A 146 -17.62 -8.86 22.36
N GLU A 147 -18.12 -7.63 22.38
CA GLU A 147 -17.30 -6.42 22.52
C GLU A 147 -16.36 -6.52 23.74
N GLY A 148 -15.10 -6.14 23.54
CA GLY A 148 -14.06 -6.14 24.57
C GLY A 148 -13.35 -7.48 24.74
N ASN A 149 -13.87 -8.58 24.18
CA ASN A 149 -13.18 -9.87 24.22
C ASN A 149 -12.08 -9.94 23.16
N GLU A 150 -11.05 -10.73 23.46
CA GLU A 150 -10.04 -11.12 22.48
C GLU A 150 -10.55 -12.30 21.65
N THR A 151 -10.40 -12.23 20.33
CA THR A 151 -10.72 -13.31 19.40
C THR A 151 -9.48 -13.81 18.69
N GLU A 152 -9.53 -15.05 18.23
CA GLU A 152 -8.49 -15.70 17.45
C GLU A 152 -9.07 -16.27 16.15
N MET A 153 -8.36 -16.02 15.06
CA MET A 153 -8.66 -16.54 13.73
C MET A 153 -7.41 -17.16 13.12
N THR A 154 -7.58 -18.22 12.35
CA THR A 154 -6.52 -18.89 11.61
C THR A 154 -6.85 -18.93 10.14
N CYS A 155 -5.88 -18.59 9.30
CA CYS A 155 -5.98 -18.75 7.86
C CYS A 155 -4.95 -19.76 7.39
N THR A 156 -5.37 -20.71 6.57
CA THR A 156 -4.49 -21.78 6.05
C THR A 156 -4.51 -21.80 4.53
N ALA A 157 -3.31 -21.77 3.93
CA ALA A 157 -3.05 -22.00 2.51
C ALA A 157 -2.24 -23.31 2.39
N MET A 158 -2.85 -24.32 1.77
CA MET A 158 -2.31 -25.69 1.75
C MET A 158 -1.57 -26.01 0.45
N SER A 159 -0.57 -26.89 0.56
CA SER A 159 0.07 -27.58 -0.57
C SER A 159 0.56 -26.65 -1.70
N SER A 160 1.31 -25.61 -1.33
CA SER A 160 1.86 -24.63 -2.28
C SER A 160 3.36 -24.84 -2.53
N LYS A 161 3.84 -24.41 -3.69
CA LYS A 161 5.27 -24.33 -3.99
C LYS A 161 5.55 -23.11 -4.89
N PRO A 162 6.33 -22.11 -4.44
CA PRO A 162 6.96 -22.01 -3.11
C PRO A 162 5.94 -21.82 -1.97
N ALA A 163 6.41 -21.74 -0.72
CA ALA A 163 5.54 -21.38 0.41
C ALA A 163 4.84 -20.04 0.14
N ALA A 164 3.51 -20.03 0.22
CA ALA A 164 2.71 -18.82 0.10
C ALA A 164 2.94 -17.84 1.27
N ILE A 165 2.60 -16.58 1.06
CA ILE A 165 2.66 -15.54 2.10
C ILE A 165 1.24 -15.15 2.47
N ILE A 166 0.91 -15.15 3.77
CA ILE A 166 -0.41 -14.77 4.27
C ILE A 166 -0.35 -13.40 4.95
N ARG A 167 -1.24 -12.49 4.52
CA ARG A 167 -1.48 -11.18 5.13
C ARG A 167 -2.94 -11.04 5.57
N TRP A 168 -3.18 -10.27 6.60
CA TRP A 168 -4.51 -10.06 7.17
C TRP A 168 -4.94 -8.61 7.02
N MET A 169 -6.17 -8.39 6.59
CA MET A 169 -6.82 -7.09 6.57
C MET A 169 -8.12 -7.17 7.39
N LYS A 170 -8.41 -6.14 8.18
CA LYS A 170 -9.73 -5.92 8.80
C LYS A 170 -10.26 -4.58 8.29
N GLY A 171 -11.27 -4.62 7.42
CA GLY A 171 -11.60 -3.46 6.59
C GLY A 171 -10.37 -3.00 5.80
N ASP A 172 -10.00 -1.72 5.93
CA ASP A 172 -8.82 -1.13 5.25
C ASP A 172 -7.52 -1.21 6.07
N LYS A 173 -7.54 -1.86 7.24
CA LYS A 173 -6.39 -1.91 8.15
C LYS A 173 -5.68 -3.26 8.10
N GLU A 174 -4.39 -3.24 7.83
CA GLU A 174 -3.54 -4.44 7.94
C GLU A 174 -3.34 -4.83 9.42
N LEU A 175 -3.48 -6.12 9.71
CA LEU A 175 -3.30 -6.69 11.05
C LEU A 175 -2.10 -7.64 11.09
N PRO A 176 -1.31 -7.62 12.19
CA PRO A 176 -0.14 -8.47 12.32
C PRO A 176 -0.54 -9.91 12.65
N GLY A 177 -0.53 -10.79 11.64
CA GLY A 177 -0.63 -12.24 11.82
C GLY A 177 0.70 -12.88 12.23
N LYS A 178 0.62 -14.08 12.79
CA LYS A 178 1.77 -14.93 13.13
C LYS A 178 1.80 -16.14 12.18
N PRO A 179 2.58 -16.09 11.09
CA PRO A 179 2.67 -17.18 10.13
C PRO A 179 3.52 -18.34 10.67
N LYS A 180 3.15 -19.55 10.27
CA LYS A 180 3.87 -20.80 10.47
C LYS A 180 3.91 -21.52 9.13
N VAL A 181 5.11 -21.91 8.71
CA VAL A 181 5.35 -22.64 7.46
C VAL A 181 5.72 -24.08 7.82
N GLU A 182 4.99 -25.03 7.25
CA GLU A 182 5.22 -26.46 7.43
C GLU A 182 5.53 -27.09 6.08
N LEU A 183 6.67 -27.79 6.00
CA LEU A 183 7.03 -28.59 4.84
C LEU A 183 6.17 -29.86 4.83
N THR A 184 5.43 -30.06 3.75
CA THR A 184 4.64 -31.26 3.48
C THR A 184 5.36 -32.15 2.46
N TYR A 185 4.70 -33.20 1.98
CA TYR A 185 5.26 -34.15 1.02
C TYR A 185 5.65 -33.44 -0.31
N ASP A 186 6.59 -34.02 -1.07
CA ASP A 186 7.06 -33.51 -2.38
C ASP A 186 7.52 -32.05 -2.42
N LYS A 187 8.15 -31.56 -1.36
CA LYS A 187 8.66 -30.16 -1.25
C LYS A 187 7.56 -29.10 -1.35
N MET A 188 6.32 -29.46 -1.04
CA MET A 188 5.21 -28.52 -0.92
C MET A 188 5.17 -27.95 0.50
N TYR A 189 4.46 -26.84 0.65
CA TYR A 189 4.35 -26.12 1.92
C TYR A 189 2.89 -25.84 2.24
N THR A 190 2.54 -26.09 3.51
CA THR A 190 1.32 -25.56 4.11
C THR A 190 1.70 -24.38 4.98
N VAL A 191 1.04 -23.25 4.75
CA VAL A 191 1.26 -22.02 5.50
C VAL A 191 -0.01 -21.70 6.27
N THR A 192 0.11 -21.58 7.59
CA THR A 192 -0.98 -21.17 8.46
C THR A 192 -0.60 -19.90 9.19
N SER A 193 -1.47 -18.89 9.18
CA SER A 193 -1.27 -17.65 9.93
C SER A 193 -2.32 -17.52 11.00
N ARG A 194 -1.90 -17.22 12.23
CA ARG A 194 -2.77 -16.97 13.38
C ARG A 194 -2.89 -15.47 13.63
N LEU A 195 -4.12 -14.98 13.70
CA LEU A 195 -4.45 -13.59 14.01
C LEU A 195 -5.17 -13.53 15.36
N THR A 196 -4.79 -12.58 16.20
CA THR A 196 -5.40 -12.34 17.50
C THR A 196 -5.62 -10.84 17.68
N PHE A 197 -6.84 -10.43 18.06
CA PHE A 197 -7.17 -9.03 18.32
C PHE A 197 -8.37 -8.87 19.25
N THR A 198 -8.47 -7.71 19.90
CA THR A 198 -9.64 -7.33 20.71
C THR A 198 -10.72 -6.74 19.83
N VAL A 199 -11.96 -7.17 20.04
CA VAL A 199 -13.12 -6.81 19.23
C VAL A 199 -13.80 -5.56 19.79
N SER A 200 -14.20 -4.63 18.92
CA SER A 200 -15.08 -3.50 19.28
C SER A 200 -16.44 -3.59 18.60
N LYS A 201 -17.45 -2.86 19.08
CA LYS A 201 -18.77 -2.82 18.42
C LYS A 201 -18.71 -2.29 16.98
N GLU A 202 -17.75 -1.42 16.66
CA GLU A 202 -17.54 -0.89 15.31
C GLU A 202 -17.03 -1.96 14.33
N ASP A 203 -16.54 -3.09 14.85
CA ASP A 203 -16.13 -4.22 14.03
C ASP A 203 -17.33 -5.07 13.54
N ASP A 204 -18.54 -4.83 14.03
CA ASP A 204 -19.72 -5.59 13.59
C ASP A 204 -19.97 -5.42 12.08
N GLY A 205 -20.06 -6.54 11.36
CA GLY A 205 -20.21 -6.55 9.90
C GLY A 205 -18.94 -6.16 9.12
N VAL A 206 -17.81 -5.90 9.77
CA VAL A 206 -16.53 -5.63 9.10
C VAL A 206 -15.91 -6.94 8.61
N PRO A 207 -15.43 -7.03 7.36
CA PRO A 207 -14.76 -8.23 6.88
C PRO A 207 -13.33 -8.31 7.40
N VAL A 208 -12.95 -9.49 7.89
CA VAL A 208 -11.56 -9.91 8.04
C VAL A 208 -11.18 -10.72 6.81
N ILE A 209 -10.17 -10.24 6.09
CA ILE A 209 -9.70 -10.79 4.82
C ILE A 209 -8.31 -11.41 5.03
N CYS A 210 -8.16 -12.67 4.65
CA CYS A 210 -6.89 -13.35 4.52
C CYS A 210 -6.45 -13.28 3.05
N ILE A 211 -5.38 -12.56 2.78
CA ILE A 211 -4.79 -12.41 1.45
C ILE A 211 -3.61 -13.37 1.33
N VAL A 212 -3.62 -14.20 0.30
CA VAL A 212 -2.56 -15.17 0.00
C VAL A 212 -1.80 -14.71 -1.23
N ASP A 213 -0.51 -14.43 -1.04
CA ASP A 213 0.40 -14.08 -2.12
C ASP A 213 1.25 -15.29 -2.52
N HIS A 214 1.22 -15.61 -3.81
CA HIS A 214 1.94 -16.73 -4.39
C HIS A 214 2.10 -16.51 -5.91
N PRO A 215 3.28 -16.77 -6.51
CA PRO A 215 3.58 -16.40 -7.90
C PRO A 215 2.68 -17.04 -8.96
N ALA A 216 2.01 -18.16 -8.64
CA ALA A 216 1.09 -18.85 -9.54
C ALA A 216 -0.36 -18.32 -9.52
N VAL A 217 -0.72 -17.41 -8.61
CA VAL A 217 -2.10 -16.92 -8.45
C VAL A 217 -2.12 -15.41 -8.30
N LYS A 218 -3.27 -14.79 -8.63
CA LYS A 218 -3.54 -13.36 -8.44
C LYS A 218 -4.85 -13.20 -7.67
N ASP A 219 -4.93 -12.15 -6.87
CA ASP A 219 -6.14 -11.77 -6.13
C ASP A 219 -6.74 -12.93 -5.30
N PHE A 220 -5.87 -13.75 -4.70
CA PHE A 220 -6.25 -14.96 -4.00
C PHE A 220 -6.49 -14.67 -2.52
N GLN A 221 -7.75 -14.72 -2.10
CA GLN A 221 -8.14 -14.33 -0.74
C GLN A 221 -9.37 -15.08 -0.22
N ALA A 222 -9.49 -15.13 1.09
CA ALA A 222 -10.70 -15.54 1.81
C ALA A 222 -11.18 -14.38 2.68
N GLN A 223 -12.48 -14.32 2.98
CA GLN A 223 -13.05 -13.29 3.84
C GLN A 223 -14.09 -13.87 4.79
N LYS A 224 -14.14 -13.33 6.02
CA LYS A 224 -15.15 -13.64 7.03
C LYS A 224 -15.68 -12.35 7.63
N TYR A 225 -16.99 -12.18 7.63
CA TYR A 225 -17.65 -11.04 8.29
C TYR A 225 -17.74 -11.29 9.79
N LEU A 226 -17.40 -10.28 10.58
CA LEU A 226 -17.49 -10.34 12.03
C LEU A 226 -18.94 -10.16 12.48
N GLU A 227 -19.39 -11.01 13.41
CA GLU A 227 -20.64 -10.83 14.11
C GLU A 227 -20.34 -10.45 15.56
N VAL A 228 -20.49 -9.18 15.91
CA VAL A 228 -20.13 -8.64 17.23
C VAL A 228 -21.38 -8.24 17.99
N GLN A 229 -21.58 -8.85 19.14
CA GLN A 229 -22.61 -8.48 20.10
C GLN A 229 -22.06 -7.50 21.13
N TYR A 230 -22.86 -6.50 21.49
CA TYR A 230 -22.51 -5.44 22.42
C TYR A 230 -23.74 -5.02 23.24
N LYS A 231 -23.48 -4.48 24.43
CA LYS A 231 -24.53 -3.97 25.32
C LYS A 231 -25.27 -2.79 24.68
N PRO A 232 -26.48 -2.44 25.16
CA PRO A 232 -27.20 -1.30 24.62
C PRO A 232 -26.44 0.01 24.81
N GLU A 233 -26.60 0.94 23.88
CA GLU A 233 -26.37 2.36 24.08
C GLU A 233 -27.72 3.04 24.25
N VAL A 234 -27.85 3.90 25.26
CA VAL A 234 -29.10 4.57 25.59
C VAL A 234 -28.88 6.07 25.54
N LYS A 235 -29.88 6.79 25.02
CA LYS A 235 -29.93 8.25 24.99
C LYS A 235 -31.37 8.71 25.20
N ILE A 236 -31.58 9.56 26.19
CA ILE A 236 -32.85 10.26 26.39
C ILE A 236 -32.88 11.51 25.51
N VAL A 237 -33.98 11.68 24.78
CA VAL A 237 -34.27 12.87 23.98
C VAL A 237 -35.53 13.53 24.54
N VAL A 238 -35.47 14.84 24.78
CA VAL A 238 -36.65 15.62 25.13
C VAL A 238 -37.40 15.96 23.85
N GLU A 239 -38.57 15.36 23.65
CA GLU A 239 -39.42 15.65 22.48
C GLU A 239 -40.27 16.91 22.74
N PHE A 240 -40.73 17.09 23.98
CA PHE A 240 -41.50 18.28 24.42
C PHE A 240 -41.28 18.59 25.91
N PRO A 241 -41.21 19.88 26.33
CA PRO A 241 -41.26 21.09 25.52
C PRO A 241 -39.90 21.42 24.88
N GLN A 242 -39.94 22.17 23.78
CA GLN A 242 -38.73 22.70 23.14
C GLN A 242 -38.24 23.93 23.94
N GLY A 243 -37.55 23.69 25.06
CA GLY A 243 -37.02 24.76 25.92
C GLY A 243 -37.06 24.43 27.41
N LEU A 244 -37.30 25.45 28.24
CA LEU A 244 -37.44 25.28 29.69
C LEU A 244 -38.79 24.63 30.02
N THR A 245 -38.78 23.57 30.80
CA THR A 245 -39.96 22.92 31.36
C THR A 245 -40.62 23.79 32.42
N ARG A 246 -41.86 24.22 32.19
CA ARG A 246 -42.62 25.07 33.14
C ARG A 246 -43.72 24.31 33.85
N GLU A 247 -44.09 24.82 35.03
CA GLU A 247 -45.22 24.31 35.81
C GLU A 247 -46.52 24.40 34.99
N GLY A 248 -47.26 23.29 34.91
CA GLY A 248 -48.46 23.15 34.10
C GLY A 248 -48.24 22.71 32.64
N GLU A 249 -47.01 22.67 32.15
CA GLU A 249 -46.70 22.08 30.83
C GLU A 249 -46.65 20.54 30.89
N ASN A 250 -46.61 19.90 29.73
CA ASN A 250 -46.40 18.46 29.63
C ASN A 250 -44.91 18.18 29.34
N LEU A 251 -44.42 17.00 29.72
CA LEU A 251 -43.09 16.51 29.41
C LEU A 251 -43.21 15.23 28.58
N GLU A 252 -42.48 15.19 27.47
CA GLU A 252 -42.33 14.00 26.65
C GLU A 252 -40.85 13.68 26.49
N LEU A 253 -40.43 12.53 27.03
CA LEU A 253 -39.09 12.00 26.91
C LEU A 253 -39.13 10.73 26.05
N SER A 254 -38.31 10.70 25.01
CA SER A 254 -38.11 9.48 24.22
C SER A 254 -36.80 8.82 24.57
N CYS A 255 -36.85 7.52 24.90
CA CYS A 255 -35.65 6.73 25.11
C CYS A 255 -35.20 6.10 23.79
N LYS A 256 -34.17 6.69 23.18
CA LYS A 256 -33.54 6.13 21.98
C LYS A 256 -32.43 5.17 22.40
N PHE A 257 -32.42 3.97 21.85
CA PHE A 257 -31.39 2.98 22.14
C PHE A 257 -31.01 2.16 20.92
N ARG A 258 -29.86 1.51 21.01
CA ARG A 258 -29.33 0.60 19.97
C ARG A 258 -28.40 -0.41 20.63
N GLY A 259 -28.42 -1.65 20.19
CA GLY A 259 -27.62 -2.73 20.78
C GLY A 259 -27.68 -3.95 19.89
N LYS A 260 -26.71 -4.86 20.03
CA LYS A 260 -26.73 -6.14 19.34
C LYS A 260 -26.53 -7.29 20.33
N PRO A 261 -27.53 -8.16 20.55
CA PRO A 261 -28.86 -8.15 19.95
C PRO A 261 -29.71 -6.91 20.33
N GLU A 262 -30.73 -6.61 19.52
CA GLU A 262 -31.65 -5.50 19.76
C GLU A 262 -32.25 -5.61 21.18
N PRO A 263 -32.26 -4.52 21.98
CA PRO A 263 -32.79 -4.57 23.35
C PRO A 263 -34.28 -4.93 23.38
N GLN A 264 -34.65 -5.92 24.18
CA GLN A 264 -36.04 -6.41 24.29
C GLN A 264 -36.81 -5.79 25.46
N ARG A 265 -36.10 -5.16 26.41
CA ARG A 265 -36.68 -4.57 27.62
C ARG A 265 -36.19 -3.14 27.78
N VAL A 266 -37.14 -2.23 28.00
CA VAL A 266 -36.91 -0.80 28.23
C VAL A 266 -37.79 -0.37 29.39
N ASN A 267 -37.18 0.18 30.43
CA ASN A 267 -37.89 0.61 31.63
C ASN A 267 -37.53 2.04 31.99
N TRP A 268 -38.52 2.82 32.41
CA TRP A 268 -38.34 4.13 33.01
C TRP A 268 -38.40 4.03 34.53
N LEU A 269 -37.52 4.75 35.21
CA LEU A 269 -37.54 4.90 36.67
C LEU A 269 -37.16 6.33 37.04
N LYS A 270 -37.62 6.81 38.19
CA LYS A 270 -37.10 8.03 38.81
C LYS A 270 -36.01 7.60 39.80
N VAL A 271 -34.89 8.30 39.83
CA VAL A 271 -33.80 7.96 40.75
C VAL A 271 -34.28 8.29 42.17
N ASP A 272 -34.14 7.31 43.07
CA ASP A 272 -34.55 7.37 44.49
C ASP A 272 -36.07 7.48 44.75
N ASP A 273 -36.92 7.32 43.74
CA ASP A 273 -38.38 7.44 43.85
C ASP A 273 -39.09 6.70 42.72
N ASP A 274 -40.42 6.54 42.81
CA ASP A 274 -41.19 5.98 41.70
C ASP A 274 -41.51 7.06 40.66
N VAL A 275 -41.66 6.64 39.40
CA VAL A 275 -42.19 7.51 38.35
C VAL A 275 -43.60 7.97 38.78
N PRO A 276 -43.99 9.24 38.55
CA PRO A 276 -45.31 9.71 38.95
C PRO A 276 -46.43 8.80 38.46
N SER A 277 -47.43 8.51 39.31
CA SER A 277 -48.46 7.50 39.03
C SER A 277 -49.36 7.81 37.82
N HIS A 278 -49.40 9.07 37.38
CA HIS A 278 -50.13 9.53 36.20
C HIS A 278 -49.24 9.60 34.94
N ALA A 279 -47.96 9.25 35.05
CA ALA A 279 -47.08 9.17 33.90
C ALA A 279 -47.49 7.99 33.01
N VAL A 280 -47.45 8.21 31.71
CA VAL A 280 -47.80 7.22 30.70
C VAL A 280 -46.52 6.78 30.00
N ILE A 281 -46.22 5.48 30.07
CA ILE A 281 -45.11 4.88 29.33
C ILE A 281 -45.68 4.14 28.12
N THR A 282 -45.34 4.60 26.92
CA THR A 282 -45.77 3.98 25.66
C THR A 282 -44.55 3.50 24.90
N GLY A 283 -44.32 2.18 24.89
CA GLY A 283 -43.10 1.62 24.31
C GLY A 283 -41.86 2.09 25.06
N ALA A 284 -41.05 2.94 24.43
CA ALA A 284 -39.84 3.51 24.99
C ALA A 284 -40.01 4.97 25.48
N ASP A 285 -41.20 5.55 25.30
CA ASP A 285 -41.44 6.98 25.55
C ASP A 285 -42.16 7.17 26.89
N LEU A 286 -41.75 8.19 27.65
CA LEU A 286 -42.32 8.59 28.93
C LEU A 286 -43.01 9.95 28.76
N TYR A 287 -44.28 10.00 29.13
CA TYR A 287 -45.10 11.20 29.05
C TYR A 287 -45.67 11.56 30.44
N ILE A 288 -45.49 12.81 30.85
CA ILE A 288 -45.97 13.35 32.13
C ILE A 288 -46.77 14.61 31.84
N GLU A 289 -48.06 14.61 32.17
CA GLU A 289 -48.93 15.78 32.00
C GLU A 289 -48.87 16.70 33.21
N ASN A 290 -49.12 18.00 32.97
CA ASN A 290 -49.32 19.00 34.02
C ASN A 290 -48.21 19.00 35.10
N LEU A 291 -46.99 19.29 34.65
CA LEU A 291 -45.77 19.27 35.47
C LEU A 291 -45.92 20.09 36.76
N ASN A 292 -45.50 19.48 37.88
CA ASN A 292 -45.40 20.12 39.18
C ASN A 292 -43.94 20.12 39.65
N LYS A 293 -43.55 21.11 40.47
CA LYS A 293 -42.22 21.18 41.11
C LYS A 293 -41.87 19.95 41.96
N SER A 294 -42.87 19.19 42.44
CA SER A 294 -42.65 17.92 43.15
C SER A 294 -42.14 16.79 42.25
N TYR A 295 -42.28 16.90 40.93
CA TYR A 295 -41.80 15.91 39.95
C TYR A 295 -40.33 16.11 39.57
N ASN A 296 -39.68 17.17 40.09
CA ASN A 296 -38.25 17.38 39.93
C ASN A 296 -37.47 16.15 40.39
N GLY A 297 -36.41 15.83 39.66
CA GLY A 297 -35.59 14.66 39.91
C GLY A 297 -34.92 14.14 38.65
N THR A 298 -34.17 13.07 38.79
CA THR A 298 -33.51 12.41 37.67
C THR A 298 -34.36 11.25 37.19
N TYR A 299 -34.76 11.27 35.93
CA TYR A 299 -35.46 10.20 35.25
C TYR A 299 -34.44 9.38 34.46
N ARG A 300 -34.48 8.07 34.64
CA ARG A 300 -33.56 7.12 34.03
C ARG A 300 -34.32 6.20 33.11
N CYS A 301 -33.84 6.09 31.88
CA CYS A 301 -34.24 5.01 30.98
C CYS A 301 -33.19 3.91 31.03
N VAL A 302 -33.60 2.66 31.27
CA VAL A 302 -32.75 1.48 31.27
C VAL A 302 -33.15 0.57 30.12
N ALA A 303 -32.21 0.22 29.25
CA ALA A 303 -32.40 -0.78 28.19
C ALA A 303 -31.51 -2.00 28.45
N SER A 304 -32.02 -3.20 28.15
CA SER A 304 -31.25 -4.45 28.31
C SER A 304 -31.38 -5.44 27.15
N ASN A 305 -30.26 -6.10 26.85
CA ASN A 305 -30.16 -7.24 25.93
C ASN A 305 -29.41 -8.40 26.60
N SER A 306 -29.12 -9.48 25.85
CA SER A 306 -28.41 -10.66 26.37
C SER A 306 -26.95 -10.40 26.76
N ILE A 307 -26.35 -9.30 26.31
CA ILE A 307 -24.98 -8.91 26.64
C ILE A 307 -24.93 -8.09 27.93
N GLY A 308 -25.93 -7.26 28.18
CA GLY A 308 -26.03 -6.50 29.43
C GLY A 308 -27.06 -5.39 29.39
N GLU A 309 -26.91 -4.46 30.34
CA GLU A 309 -27.81 -3.32 30.51
C GLU A 309 -27.03 -2.01 30.40
N ALA A 310 -27.70 -0.98 29.92
CA ALA A 310 -27.20 0.39 29.92
C ALA A 310 -28.34 1.36 30.19
N TYR A 311 -27.99 2.57 30.57
CA TYR A 311 -28.97 3.60 30.91
C TYR A 311 -28.47 4.98 30.54
N ASP A 312 -29.41 5.90 30.45
CA ASP A 312 -29.15 7.35 30.38
C ASP A 312 -30.06 8.07 31.37
N ASP A 313 -29.62 9.24 31.83
CA ASP A 313 -30.25 10.02 32.87
C ASP A 313 -30.65 11.41 32.36
N TYR A 314 -31.87 11.81 32.66
CA TYR A 314 -32.39 13.15 32.39
C TYR A 314 -32.84 13.81 33.69
N THR A 315 -32.21 14.92 34.07
CA THR A 315 -32.60 15.69 35.26
C THR A 315 -33.66 16.73 34.91
N LEU A 316 -34.87 16.52 35.42
CA LEU A 316 -36.00 17.43 35.26
C LEU A 316 -35.93 18.57 36.30
N TYR A 317 -35.97 19.79 35.80
CA TYR A 317 -36.19 21.00 36.59
C TYR A 317 -37.43 21.74 36.07
N VAL A 318 -38.48 21.79 36.88
CA VAL A 318 -39.72 22.51 36.59
C VAL A 318 -39.60 23.96 37.08
N TYR A 319 -39.62 24.89 36.15
CA TYR A 319 -39.60 26.32 36.41
C TYR A 319 -41.00 26.87 36.67
N ASP A 320 -41.07 27.99 37.38
CA ASP A 320 -42.34 28.69 37.53
C ASP A 320 -42.84 29.18 36.17
N SER A 321 -44.16 29.14 35.96
CA SER A 321 -44.86 29.69 34.79
C SER A 321 -44.40 31.11 34.41
N ARG A 322 -43.97 31.91 35.40
CA ARG A 322 -43.54 33.31 35.24
C ARG A 322 -42.04 33.52 35.04
N ALA A 323 -41.22 32.47 35.10
CA ALA A 323 -39.75 32.58 35.09
C ALA A 323 -39.15 33.02 33.73
N GLY A 324 -39.97 33.31 32.72
CA GLY A 324 -39.54 33.79 31.39
C GLY A 324 -40.03 35.18 30.99
N GLU A 325 -40.86 35.88 31.78
CA GLU A 325 -41.36 37.23 31.45
C GLU A 325 -40.53 38.37 32.07
N GLY A 326 -39.55 38.04 32.91
CA GLY A 326 -38.74 39.01 33.66
C GLY A 326 -37.34 39.24 33.09
N ALA A 327 -37.21 39.57 31.81
CA ALA A 327 -35.97 40.14 31.29
C ALA A 327 -36.23 41.56 30.78
N PRO A 328 -35.91 42.63 31.52
CA PRO A 328 -35.78 43.94 30.91
C PRO A 328 -34.50 43.91 30.06
N ARG A 329 -34.64 43.68 28.76
CA ARG A 329 -33.59 44.07 27.79
C ARG A 329 -33.64 45.58 27.58
N THR A 330 -33.37 46.35 28.63
CA THR A 330 -32.80 47.68 28.43
C THR A 330 -31.30 47.47 28.44
N VAL A 331 -30.74 47.16 27.27
CA VAL A 331 -29.31 47.31 27.07
C VAL A 331 -29.06 48.80 27.26
N ASP A 332 -28.39 49.20 28.34
CA ASP A 332 -28.12 50.62 28.59
C ASP A 332 -27.36 51.16 27.37
N HIS A 333 -28.01 52.00 26.57
CA HIS A 333 -27.40 52.64 25.40
C HIS A 333 -26.12 53.40 25.80
N ALA A 334 -25.98 53.75 27.08
CA ALA A 334 -24.77 54.32 27.66
C ALA A 334 -23.56 53.37 27.64
N VAL A 335 -23.75 52.06 27.83
CA VAL A 335 -22.66 51.08 27.79
C VAL A 335 -22.19 50.85 26.36
N ILE A 336 -23.12 50.75 25.41
CA ILE A 336 -22.80 50.67 23.97
C ILE A 336 -22.07 51.95 23.53
N GLY A 337 -22.56 53.12 23.95
CA GLY A 337 -21.91 54.41 23.68
C GLY A 337 -20.49 54.49 24.25
N GLY A 338 -20.28 53.99 25.47
CA GLY A 338 -18.97 53.95 26.11
C GLY A 338 -17.98 53.04 25.38
N VAL A 339 -18.39 51.83 25.01
CA VAL A 339 -17.53 50.88 24.27
C VAL A 339 -17.20 51.43 22.88
N VAL A 340 -18.18 51.99 22.16
CA VAL A 340 -17.95 52.62 20.85
C VAL A 340 -16.99 53.82 20.97
N ALA A 341 -17.14 54.67 21.98
CA ALA A 341 -16.25 55.80 22.21
C ALA A 341 -14.80 55.35 22.49
N VAL A 342 -14.61 54.31 23.29
CA VAL A 342 -13.27 53.75 23.58
C VAL A 342 -12.63 53.17 22.32
N VAL A 343 -13.40 52.42 21.51
CA VAL A 343 -12.90 51.85 20.26
C VAL A 343 -12.53 52.94 19.25
N VAL A 344 -13.36 53.98 19.11
CA VAL A 344 -13.09 55.11 18.20
C VAL A 344 -11.85 55.89 18.67
N PHE A 345 -11.71 56.11 19.98
CA PHE A 345 -10.54 56.79 20.53
C PHE A 345 -9.26 55.97 20.31
N ALA A 346 -9.31 54.65 20.53
CA ALA A 346 -8.18 53.76 20.26
C ALA A 346 -7.78 53.77 18.77
N MET A 347 -8.75 53.73 17.86
CA MET A 347 -8.50 53.82 16.40
C MET A 347 -7.86 55.16 16.01
N LEU A 348 -8.34 56.28 16.57
CA LEU A 348 -7.74 57.60 16.34
C LEU A 348 -6.30 57.67 16.84
N CYS A 349 -6.02 57.15 18.04
CA CYS A 349 -4.66 57.05 18.55
C CYS A 349 -3.76 56.22 17.63
N LEU A 350 -4.27 55.09 17.13
CA LEU A 350 -3.53 54.19 16.24
C LEU A 350 -3.22 54.87 14.90
N LEU A 351 -4.17 55.61 14.32
CA LEU A 351 -3.95 56.41 13.11
C LEU A 351 -2.94 57.53 13.31
N ILE A 352 -2.92 58.18 14.48
CA ILE A 352 -1.90 59.20 14.79
C ILE A 352 -0.51 58.56 14.91
N VAL A 353 -0.42 57.39 15.55
CA VAL A 353 0.85 56.64 15.66
C VAL A 353 1.34 56.19 14.29
N LEU A 354 0.47 55.62 13.46
CA LEU A 354 0.79 55.24 12.09
C LEU A 354 1.17 56.45 11.24
N GLY A 355 0.44 57.56 11.33
CA GLY A 355 0.78 58.80 10.64
C GLY A 355 2.16 59.34 11.03
N ARG A 356 2.52 59.28 12.32
CA ARG A 356 3.86 59.64 12.80
C ARG A 356 4.94 58.64 12.35
N TYR A 357 4.61 57.36 12.30
CA TYR A 357 5.50 56.32 11.81
C TYR A 357 5.83 56.53 10.32
N PHE A 358 4.81 56.72 9.48
CA PHE A 358 5.00 56.99 8.05
C PHE A 358 5.67 58.34 7.78
N ALA A 359 5.42 59.37 8.60
CA ALA A 359 6.13 60.64 8.48
C ALA A 359 7.62 60.52 8.86
N ARG A 360 7.97 59.66 9.81
CA ARG A 360 9.36 59.41 10.22
C ARG A 360 10.17 58.61 9.19
N HIS A 361 9.51 57.75 8.41
CA HIS A 361 10.17 56.89 7.42
C HIS A 361 10.27 57.49 6.01
N LYS A 362 9.92 58.77 5.81
CA LYS A 362 10.26 59.50 4.58
C LYS A 362 11.72 59.92 4.55
N GLY A 363 12.63 58.94 4.38
CA GLY A 363 13.99 59.17 3.93
C GLY A 363 14.05 59.00 2.41
N THR A 364 14.49 60.03 1.68
CA THR A 364 14.79 59.95 0.25
C THR A 364 16.08 59.17 0.06
N TYR A 365 16.07 58.09 -0.73
CA TYR A 365 17.28 57.41 -1.18
C TYR A 365 17.44 57.57 -2.70
N PHE A 366 18.67 57.87 -3.13
CA PHE A 366 19.06 57.91 -4.54
C PHE A 366 19.46 56.50 -4.98
N THR A 367 18.82 55.98 -6.03
CA THR A 367 19.30 54.76 -6.70
C THR A 367 20.15 55.17 -7.91
N HIS A 368 21.34 54.58 -8.03
CA HIS A 368 22.14 54.62 -9.25
C HIS A 368 21.83 53.33 -10.02
N GLU A 369 21.01 53.40 -11.06
CA GLU A 369 20.85 52.29 -12.00
C GLU A 369 21.85 52.44 -13.14
N ALA A 370 22.76 51.47 -13.27
CA ALA A 370 23.54 51.30 -14.48
C ALA A 370 22.66 50.60 -15.52
N LYS A 371 22.32 51.32 -16.58
CA LYS A 371 21.50 50.85 -17.69
C LYS A 371 22.39 50.04 -18.63
N GLY A 372 22.18 48.72 -18.70
CA GLY A 372 22.93 47.89 -19.65
C GLY A 372 22.92 46.40 -19.31
N ALA A 373 21.77 45.74 -19.39
CA ALA A 373 21.72 44.28 -19.39
C ALA A 373 20.46 43.69 -20.09
N ASP A 374 19.71 44.49 -20.85
CA ASP A 374 18.48 43.98 -21.50
C ASP A 374 18.74 43.25 -22.83
N ASP A 375 19.97 43.31 -23.38
CA ASP A 375 20.31 42.72 -24.70
C ASP A 375 21.57 41.83 -24.68
N ALA A 376 21.79 41.03 -23.61
CA ALA A 376 22.88 40.06 -23.56
C ALA A 376 22.32 38.61 -23.58
N ALA A 377 22.78 37.80 -24.53
CA ALA A 377 22.29 36.43 -24.74
C ALA A 377 22.80 35.41 -23.70
N ASP A 378 23.85 35.74 -22.94
CA ASP A 378 24.31 34.96 -21.79
C ASP A 378 25.01 35.84 -20.73
N ALA A 379 25.22 35.25 -19.55
CA ALA A 379 25.68 35.94 -18.35
C ALA A 379 27.15 36.40 -18.40
N ASP A 380 28.00 35.75 -19.22
CA ASP A 380 29.42 36.10 -19.31
C ASP A 380 29.65 37.33 -20.22
N THR A 381 28.72 37.63 -21.13
CA THR A 381 28.82 38.79 -22.03
C THR A 381 28.39 40.11 -21.36
N ALA A 382 27.56 40.05 -20.31
CA ALA A 382 27.08 41.24 -19.59
C ALA A 382 28.16 41.92 -18.74
N ILE A 383 29.21 41.19 -18.35
CA ILE A 383 30.22 41.66 -17.39
C ILE A 383 31.28 42.56 -18.06
N ILE A 384 31.47 42.49 -19.37
CA ILE A 384 32.60 43.13 -20.06
C ILE A 384 32.31 44.58 -20.50
N ASN A 385 31.03 45.01 -20.52
CA ASN A 385 30.65 46.34 -21.03
C ASN A 385 30.38 47.40 -19.93
N ALA A 386 30.63 47.11 -18.66
CA ALA A 386 30.36 48.03 -17.56
C ALA A 386 31.58 48.93 -17.23
N GLU A 387 32.11 49.66 -18.22
CA GLU A 387 33.14 50.67 -17.94
C GLU A 387 32.91 51.94 -18.79
N GLY A 388 32.30 52.95 -18.19
CA GLY A 388 32.12 54.27 -18.79
C GLY A 388 31.01 55.08 -18.16
N GLY A 389 31.35 55.95 -17.21
CA GLY A 389 30.40 56.79 -16.50
C GLY A 389 29.78 57.91 -17.35
N HIS A 390 28.52 58.23 -17.09
CA HIS A 390 28.05 59.61 -16.99
C HIS A 390 26.70 59.72 -16.27
N THR A 391 26.60 60.79 -15.49
CA THR A 391 25.56 61.22 -14.57
C THR A 391 24.33 61.79 -15.27
N ASN A 392 23.14 61.26 -14.97
CA ASN A 392 21.88 62.01 -14.98
C ASN A 392 20.88 61.31 -14.05
N SER A 393 20.48 62.01 -12.97
CA SER A 393 19.53 61.52 -11.98
C SER A 393 18.16 62.12 -12.23
N ASP A 394 17.22 61.33 -12.73
CA ASP A 394 15.79 61.70 -12.75
C ASP A 394 15.12 61.26 -11.44
N GLU A 395 14.42 62.20 -10.80
CA GLU A 395 13.75 62.00 -9.50
C GLU A 395 12.36 61.38 -9.74
N LYS A 396 12.17 60.09 -9.39
CA LYS A 396 10.85 59.45 -9.43
C LYS A 396 10.40 59.04 -8.03
N LYS A 397 9.20 59.49 -7.63
CA LYS A 397 8.55 59.15 -6.35
C LYS A 397 7.39 58.21 -6.63
N GLU A 398 7.48 56.98 -6.13
CA GLU A 398 6.34 56.06 -6.08
C GLU A 398 6.01 55.72 -4.62
N TYR A 399 4.71 55.62 -4.35
CA TYR A 399 4.15 55.39 -3.02
C TYR A 399 3.77 53.91 -2.90
N TYR A 400 4.21 53.25 -1.82
CA TYR A 400 3.71 51.90 -1.47
C TYR A 400 2.22 51.98 -1.14
N ILE A 401 1.44 51.08 -1.75
CA ILE A 401 0.05 50.75 -1.36
C ILE A 401 0.09 49.89 -0.10
#